data_AF-A0A953RUE9-F1
#
_entry.id   AF-A0A953RUE9-F1
#
_cell.length_a   1.000
_cell.length_b   1.000
_cell.length_c   1.000
_cell.angle_alpha   90.00
_cell.angle_beta   90.00
_cell.angle_gamma   90.00
#
_symmetry.space_group_name_H-M   'P 1'
#
loop_
_entity.id
_entity.type
_entity.pdbx_description
1 polymer ?
#
loop_
_entity_poly.entity_id
_entity_poly.type
_entity_poly.pdbx_seq_one_letter_code
_entity_poly.pdbx_strand_id
1 'polypeptide(L)' 'MPLYDFHCLDCGEKFEALVLKDAPSCPSCKSAKLEQQISTFAVSSESVRESNLSGAKRKHAKVHRDYTNDMRNTEKNHHH' A
#
# COMPACT_ATOMS: atom_id res chain seq x y z
N MET A 1 15.25 -0.32 4.82
CA MET A 1 15.27 -1.50 5.70
C MET A 1 13.88 -1.63 6.30
N PRO A 2 13.06 -2.58 5.82
CA PRO A 2 11.76 -2.82 6.43
C PRO A 2 11.95 -3.63 7.72
N LEU A 3 11.42 -3.10 8.80
CA LEU A 3 11.45 -3.66 10.14
C LEU A 3 10.01 -4.08 10.46
N TYR A 4 9.84 -5.27 11.02
CA TYR A 4 8.52 -5.82 11.27
C TYR A 4 8.42 -6.39 12.68
N ASP A 5 7.23 -6.24 13.25
CA ASP A 5 6.88 -6.86 14.52
C ASP A 5 6.42 -8.31 14.29
N PHE A 6 6.82 -9.21 15.18
CA PHE A 6 6.47 -10.61 15.16
C PHE A 6 5.94 -11.06 16.52
N HIS A 7 4.97 -11.98 16.48
CA HIS A 7 4.46 -12.70 17.63
C HIS A 7 4.73 -14.19 17.47
N CYS A 8 5.43 -14.80 18.42
CA CYS A 8 5.66 -16.24 18.38
C CYS A 8 4.43 -17.01 18.88
N LEU A 9 3.95 -17.95 18.08
CA LEU A 9 2.76 -18.74 18.41
C LEU A 9 3.03 -19.87 19.43
N ASP A 10 4.30 -20.26 19.63
CA ASP A 10 4.64 -21.32 20.59
C ASP A 10 4.94 -20.77 21.99
N CYS A 11 5.70 -19.66 22.11
CA CYS A 11 6.04 -19.08 23.42
C CYS A 11 5.31 -17.78 23.76
N GLY A 12 4.57 -17.18 22.81
CA GLY A 12 3.82 -15.94 23.01
C GLY A 12 4.67 -14.66 22.98
N GLU A 13 5.99 -14.77 22.81
CA GLU A 13 6.90 -13.63 22.82
C GLU A 13 6.66 -12.69 21.64
N LYS A 14 6.70 -11.38 21.89
CA LYS A 14 6.63 -10.35 20.85
C LYS A 14 8.02 -9.76 20.65
N PHE A 15 8.49 -9.71 19.41
CA PHE A 15 9.81 -9.19 19.10
C PHE A 15 9.85 -8.54 17.72
N GLU A 16 10.82 -7.67 17.52
CA GLU A 16 11.02 -6.97 16.26
C GLU A 16 12.18 -7.64 15.49
N ALA A 17 11.99 -7.85 14.19
CA ALA A 17 13.02 -8.44 13.35
C ALA A 17 13.13 -7.76 11.98
N LEU A 18 14.38 -7.62 11.54
CA LEU A 18 14.71 -7.14 10.21
C LEU A 18 14.61 -8.27 9.19
N VAL A 19 13.67 -8.19 8.26
CA VAL A 19 13.50 -9.22 7.22
C VAL A 19 14.20 -8.79 5.95
N LEU A 20 15.27 -9.52 5.58
CA LEU A 20 16.03 -9.28 4.35
C LEU A 20 15.70 -10.32 3.27
N LYS A 21 15.86 -11.61 3.57
CA LYS A 21 15.64 -12.75 2.64
C LYS A 21 15.09 -13.99 3.34
N ASP A 22 15.61 -14.30 4.53
CA ASP A 22 15.18 -15.47 5.31
C ASP A 22 14.11 -15.11 6.34
N ALA A 23 13.22 -16.06 6.63
CA ALA A 23 12.23 -15.91 7.69
C ALA A 23 12.93 -15.90 9.05
N PRO A 24 12.65 -14.91 9.93
CA PRO A 24 13.23 -14.90 11.26
C PRO A 24 12.73 -16.08 12.08
N SER A 25 13.47 -16.43 13.14
CA SER A 25 13.03 -17.39 14.15
C SER A 25 12.87 -16.67 15.48
N CYS A 26 12.03 -17.19 16.37
CA CYS A 26 11.84 -16.60 17.69
C CYS A 26 13.17 -16.58 18.48
N PRO A 27 13.62 -15.43 19.02
CA PRO A 27 14.87 -15.38 19.79
C PRO A 27 14.77 -16.09 21.14
N SER A 28 13.56 -16.27 21.68
CA SER A 28 13.32 -16.92 22.98
C SER A 28 13.27 -18.45 22.87
N CYS A 29 12.52 -18.99 21.90
CA CYS A 29 12.29 -20.44 21.78
C CYS A 29 12.82 -21.09 20.49
N LYS A 30 13.39 -20.30 19.56
CA LYS A 30 13.88 -20.74 18.23
C LYS A 30 12.81 -21.35 17.32
N SER A 31 11.54 -21.18 17.63
CA SER A 31 10.46 -21.62 16.74
C SER A 31 10.39 -20.79 15.46
N ALA A 32 10.02 -21.45 14.36
CA ALA A 32 9.68 -20.83 13.09
C ALA A 32 8.20 -20.43 12.99
N LYS A 33 7.36 -20.78 13.98
CA LYS A 33 5.94 -20.40 14.01
C LYS A 33 5.79 -18.98 14.52
N LEU A 34 5.85 -18.03 13.59
CA LEU A 34 5.73 -16.61 13.84
C LEU A 34 4.54 -16.03 13.08
N GLU A 35 3.83 -15.11 13.72
CA GLU A 35 2.79 -14.29 13.11
C GLU A 35 3.31 -12.85 13.00
N GLN A 36 3.41 -12.33 11.78
CA GLN A 36 3.81 -10.94 11.56
C GLN A 36 2.68 -10.01 12.00
N GLN A 37 2.98 -9.13 12.95
CA GLN A 37 2.05 -8.12 13.44
C GLN A 37 2.17 -6.89 12.54
N ILE A 38 1.17 -6.67 11.69
CA ILE A 38 1.11 -5.45 10.88
C ILE A 38 0.49 -4.36 11.76
N SER A 39 1.31 -3.41 12.17
CA SER A 39 0.84 -2.21 12.84
C SER A 39 -0.18 -1.47 11.95
N THR A 40 -1.39 -1.22 12.44
CA THR A 40 -2.42 -0.42 11.76
C THR A 40 -1.96 1.02 11.49
N PHE A 41 -0.89 1.48 12.15
CA PHE A 41 -0.28 2.78 11.88
C PHE A 41 0.46 2.80 10.53
N ALA A 42 1.00 1.67 10.07
CA ALA A 42 1.79 1.60 8.82
C ALA A 42 0.93 1.73 7.56
N VAL A 43 -0.33 1.30 7.59
CA VAL A 43 -1.24 1.36 6.43
C VAL A 43 -1.78 2.77 6.15
N SER A 44 -1.61 3.71 7.10
CA SER A 44 -2.18 5.05 7.01
C SER A 44 -1.13 6.17 7.07
N SER A 45 0.12 5.87 6.68
CA SER A 45 1.17 6.87 6.62
C SER A 45 0.83 8.03 5.67
N GLU A 46 1.32 9.22 5.99
CA GLU A 46 1.07 10.44 5.20
C GLU A 46 1.55 10.30 3.76
N SER A 47 2.70 9.65 3.55
CA SER A 47 3.26 9.39 2.22
C SER A 47 2.37 8.47 1.36
N VAL A 48 1.76 7.45 1.96
CA VAL A 48 0.81 6.56 1.27
C VAL A 48 -0.49 7.31 0.94
N ARG A 49 -0.97 8.16 1.86
CA ARG A 49 -2.15 9.01 1.62
C ARG A 49 -1.91 9.99 0.48
N GLU A 50 -0.77 10.68 0.46
CA GLU A 50 -0.41 11.64 -0.59
C GLU A 50 -0.26 10.95 -1.96
N SER A 51 0.38 9.79 -2.00
CA SER A 51 0.52 8.99 -3.22
C SER A 51 -0.84 8.56 -3.78
N ASN A 52 -1.75 8.10 -2.91
CA ASN A 52 -3.11 7.73 -3.31
C ASN A 52 -3.94 8.94 -3.77
N LEU A 53 -3.86 10.06 -3.05
CA LEU A 53 -4.58 11.29 -3.42
C LEU A 53 -4.08 11.87 -4.75
N SER A 54 -2.77 11.87 -4.98
CA SER A 54 -2.20 12.32 -6.25
C SER A 54 -2.61 11.41 -7.42
N GLY A 55 -2.64 10.09 -7.20
CA GLY A 55 -3.18 9.12 -8.15
C GLY A 55 -4.67 9.35 -8.47
N ALA A 56 -5.49 9.59 -7.45
CA ALA A 56 -6.91 9.90 -7.61
C ALA A 56 -7.14 11.20 -8.40
N LYS A 57 -6.40 12.26 -8.07
CA LYS A 57 -6.45 13.55 -8.79
C LYS A 57 -6.13 13.39 -10.28
N ARG A 58 -5.08 12.62 -10.61
CA ARG A 58 -4.71 12.35 -12.02
C ARG A 58 -5.81 11.62 -12.78
N LYS A 59 -6.44 10.61 -12.15
CA LYS A 59 -7.56 9.87 -12.76
C LYS A 59 -8.75 10.79 -13.03
N HIS A 60 -9.14 11.62 -12.06
CA HIS A 60 -10.22 12.60 -12.24
C HIS A 60 -9.92 13.61 -13.36
N ALA A 61 -8.71 14.16 -13.39
CA ALA A 61 -8.31 15.09 -14.44
C ALA A 61 -8.36 14.46 -15.84
N LYS A 62 -7.95 13.18 -15.96
CA LYS A 62 -8.07 12.43 -17.22
C LYS A 62 -9.53 12.27 -17.65
N VAL A 63 -10.41 11.83 -16.75
CA VAL A 63 -11.84 11.66 -17.06
C VAL A 63 -12.45 12.97 -17.53
N HIS A 64 -12.18 14.07 -16.83
CA HIS A 64 -12.68 15.38 -17.22
C HIS A 64 -12.18 15.79 -18.61
N ARG A 65 -10.87 15.61 -18.86
CA ARG A 65 -10.27 15.92 -20.16
C ARG A 65 -10.89 15.09 -21.29
N ASP A 66 -11.07 13.78 -21.06
CA ASP A 66 -11.63 12.87 -22.05
C ASP A 66 -13.07 13.28 -22.39
N TYR A 67 -13.89 13.64 -21.40
CA TYR A 67 -15.24 14.18 -21.61
C TYR A 67 -15.24 15.48 -22.43
N THR A 68 -14.34 16.43 -22.10
CA THR A 68 -14.26 17.70 -22.85
C THR A 68 -13.83 17.50 -24.31
N ASN A 69 -12.98 16.51 -24.58
CA ASN A 69 -12.54 16.19 -25.93
C ASN A 69 -13.65 15.54 -26.74
N ASP A 70 -14.43 14.64 -26.10
CA ASP A 70 -15.56 13.96 -26.73
C ASP A 70 -16.66 14.95 -27.15
N MET A 71 -17.01 15.88 -26.26
CA MET A 71 -17.96 16.96 -26.57
C MET A 71 -17.50 17.79 -27.78
N ARG A 72 -16.23 18.24 -27.78
CA ARG A 72 -15.65 19.00 -28.90
C ARG A 72 -15.64 18.20 -30.20
N ASN A 73 -15.35 16.91 -30.14
CA ASN A 73 -15.33 16.04 -31.30
C ASN A 73 -16.74 15.88 -31.89
N THR A 74 -17.73 15.69 -31.03
CA THR A 74 -19.14 15.60 -31.40
C THR A 74 -19.61 16.88 -32.07
N GLU A 75 -19.32 18.05 -31.49
CA GLU A 75 -19.63 19.35 -32.09
C GLU A 75 -19.03 19.50 -33.50
N LYS A 76 -17.75 19.16 -33.69
CA LYS A 76 -17.09 19.25 -34.99
C LYS A 76 -17.72 18.33 -36.05
N ASN A 77 -18.09 17.11 -35.67
CA ASN A 77 -18.59 16.10 -36.60
C ASN A 77 -20.04 16.33 -37.03
N HIS A 78 -20.83 17.10 -36.26
CA HIS A 78 -22.22 17.45 -36.60
C HIS A 78 -22.37 18.68 -37.50
N HIS A 79 -21.30 19.42 -37.77
CA HIS A 79 -21.30 20.63 -38.60
C HIS A 79 -21.00 20.37 -40.10
N HIS A 80 -21.26 19.16 -40.59
CA HIS A 80 -20.97 18.74 -41.98
C HIS A 80 -22.21 18.24 -42.72
#